data_AF-A0AAV0GE89-F1
#
_entry.id   AF-A0AAV0GE89-F1
#
_cell.length_a   1.000
_cell.length_b   1.000
_cell.length_c   1.000
_cell.angle_alpha   90.00
_cell.angle_beta   90.00
_cell.angle_gamma   90.00
#
_symmetry.space_group_name_H-M   'P 1'
#
loop_
_entity.id
_entity.type
_entity.pdbx_description
1 polymer ?
#
loop_
_entity_poly.entity_id
_entity_poly.type
_entity_poly.pdbx_seq_one_letter_code
_entity_poly.pdbx_strand_id
1 'polypeptide(L)'
;MHQKKVSPNTNPLHPPPPSSSDPTHLTRPTPDLEIHYQKKNEPPLFPSTPHKRPLMPRSSTPSHSQTLSSLHDSPFKASSHPPFPCSCSLPLLLATKRITLRLLHHSCRASWLRLHTKLFILLFLPTFYLLTTAYYRYFLFFLVCAVFLFLLVIALSLALPAIRHFFISKIKPAPSKTHLPVVWSIGAKPKLECKLDSGCWVQIYSNGDLYEGEFHKGKCSGSGVHYYHLTGRYEGDWVDGKYDGYGVETWAKGSRYRGQYLQGLRHGVGLYRSYTGDAYAGEWCNGQCHGQGIHTCEDGSSYIGEFKWGVKHGLGTYQFRNADNYAGEYFADKMHGFGVYRFGNGHRYEGAWHEGRRQGFGTYTFRNEQTQTGHWQNGVLNVSSGGSSMAYDHRSKVLHAVQAQLDPMGEDICPNPP
;
A
#
# COMPACT_ATOMS: atom_id res chain seq x y z
N MET A 1 -5.37 -81.00 -1.32
CA MET A 1 -5.39 -80.64 -2.76
C MET A 1 -6.43 -79.51 -2.96
N HIS A 2 -6.72 -79.09 -4.19
CA HIS A 2 -7.33 -77.77 -4.52
C HIS A 2 -8.80 -77.48 -4.14
N GLN A 3 -9.03 -76.21 -3.74
CA GLN A 3 -10.10 -75.26 -4.14
C GLN A 3 -11.62 -75.43 -3.83
N LYS A 4 -12.18 -74.30 -3.33
CA LYS A 4 -13.40 -73.55 -3.78
C LYS A 4 -14.82 -73.79 -3.16
N LYS A 5 -15.24 -72.75 -2.41
CA LYS A 5 -16.33 -71.77 -2.72
C LYS A 5 -17.72 -71.95 -2.05
N VAL A 6 -18.39 -70.79 -1.88
CA VAL A 6 -19.84 -70.49 -1.67
C VAL A 6 -20.25 -70.13 -0.23
N SER A 7 -21.14 -69.12 -0.13
CA SER A 7 -21.70 -68.47 1.07
C SER A 7 -22.98 -69.18 1.57
N PRO A 8 -23.67 -68.68 2.62
CA PRO A 8 -24.84 -67.82 2.31
C PRO A 8 -25.14 -66.66 3.28
N ASN A 9 -26.11 -65.86 2.84
CA ASN A 9 -26.72 -64.64 3.39
C ASN A 9 -27.62 -64.88 4.64
N THR A 10 -27.99 -63.83 5.39
CA THR A 10 -29.14 -63.87 6.34
C THR A 10 -29.69 -62.48 6.68
N ASN A 11 -31.02 -62.36 6.78
CA ASN A 11 -31.77 -61.12 7.10
C ASN A 11 -33.23 -61.49 7.47
N PRO A 12 -33.87 -60.95 8.53
CA PRO A 12 -35.34 -60.72 8.45
C PRO A 12 -35.98 -59.59 9.32
N LEU A 13 -36.91 -58.86 8.69
CA LEU A 13 -38.26 -58.38 9.14
C LEU A 13 -38.53 -57.39 10.32
N HIS A 14 -39.58 -56.59 10.08
CA HIS A 14 -40.45 -55.74 10.97
C HIS A 14 -41.81 -56.51 11.24
N PRO A 15 -42.88 -56.05 11.98
CA PRO A 15 -43.40 -54.67 12.19
C PRO A 15 -43.96 -54.32 13.63
N PRO A 16 -45.19 -53.78 13.94
CA PRO A 16 -45.32 -52.39 14.47
C PRO A 16 -46.23 -52.21 15.77
N PRO A 17 -47.11 -51.17 16.01
CA PRO A 17 -47.21 -50.47 17.32
C PRO A 17 -48.61 -50.52 18.01
N PRO A 18 -48.94 -49.64 18.99
CA PRO A 18 -49.99 -48.61 18.72
C PRO A 18 -49.93 -47.27 19.53
N SER A 19 -50.70 -46.25 19.08
CA SER A 19 -51.47 -45.18 19.80
C SER A 19 -50.91 -44.46 21.06
N SER A 20 -51.16 -43.18 21.38
CA SER A 20 -51.78 -41.97 20.75
C SER A 20 -51.56 -40.77 21.73
N SER A 21 -52.10 -39.54 21.67
CA SER A 21 -53.10 -38.85 20.81
C SER A 21 -52.87 -37.31 20.82
N ASP A 22 -53.62 -36.57 19.99
CA ASP A 22 -53.73 -35.09 19.86
C ASP A 22 -55.09 -34.59 20.47
N PRO A 23 -55.55 -33.32 20.40
CA PRO A 23 -54.87 -32.02 20.13
C PRO A 23 -55.31 -30.86 21.06
N THR A 24 -54.78 -29.64 20.85
CA THR A 24 -55.61 -28.40 20.92
C THR A 24 -55.04 -27.25 20.08
N HIS A 25 -55.89 -26.40 19.51
CA HIS A 25 -55.54 -25.45 18.44
C HIS A 25 -56.26 -24.10 18.58
N LEU A 26 -55.53 -23.00 18.81
CA LEU A 26 -55.98 -21.60 18.75
C LEU A 26 -54.77 -20.72 18.39
N THR A 27 -54.62 -20.27 17.14
CA THR A 27 -55.20 -19.03 16.54
C THR A 27 -54.41 -17.74 16.88
N ARG A 28 -54.01 -17.03 15.82
CA ARG A 28 -53.28 -15.74 15.77
C ARG A 28 -54.01 -14.61 16.54
N PRO A 29 -53.32 -13.53 16.98
CA PRO A 29 -52.84 -12.52 16.03
C PRO A 29 -51.40 -12.02 16.25
N THR A 30 -50.91 -11.26 15.27
CA THR A 30 -49.68 -10.46 15.31
C THR A 30 -49.88 -9.15 16.10
N PRO A 31 -48.88 -8.67 16.85
CA PRO A 31 -48.75 -7.28 17.22
C PRO A 31 -47.87 -6.54 16.19
N ASP A 32 -48.48 -5.74 15.32
CA ASP A 32 -47.74 -4.76 14.54
C ASP A 32 -47.26 -3.62 15.46
N LEU A 33 -45.95 -3.37 15.53
CA LEU A 33 -45.38 -2.21 16.21
C LEU A 33 -44.96 -1.15 15.18
N GLU A 34 -45.93 -0.35 14.73
CA GLU A 34 -45.65 0.87 13.98
C GLU A 34 -44.89 1.88 14.86
N ILE A 35 -43.57 2.00 14.67
CA ILE A 35 -42.85 3.18 15.19
C ILE A 35 -43.07 4.34 14.21
N HIS A 36 -44.10 5.12 14.51
CA HIS A 36 -44.40 6.40 13.87
C HIS A 36 -43.23 7.38 14.03
N TYR A 37 -42.37 7.51 13.02
CA TYR A 37 -41.50 8.68 12.87
C TYR A 37 -42.26 9.78 12.11
N GLN A 38 -42.48 10.92 12.75
CA GLN A 38 -43.26 12.02 12.15
C GLN A 38 -42.57 12.60 10.91
N LYS A 39 -43.17 12.35 9.74
CA LYS A 39 -42.84 13.02 8.49
C LYS A 39 -43.51 14.40 8.44
N LYS A 40 -42.78 15.46 8.80
CA LYS A 40 -43.26 16.83 8.68
C LYS A 40 -42.95 17.41 7.28
N ASN A 41 -43.88 17.21 6.35
CA ASN A 41 -43.90 17.93 5.07
C ASN A 41 -44.62 19.28 5.22
N GLU A 42 -44.04 20.35 4.68
CA GLU A 42 -44.63 21.27 3.69
C GLU A 42 -43.53 22.28 3.23
N PRO A 43 -43.58 22.89 2.02
CA PRO A 43 -42.40 23.46 1.35
C PRO A 43 -42.67 24.91 0.86
N PRO A 44 -42.14 25.42 -0.28
CA PRO A 44 -40.87 25.17 -0.99
C PRO A 44 -40.02 26.45 -1.19
N LEU A 45 -38.75 26.32 -1.59
CA LEU A 45 -38.12 27.26 -2.54
C LEU A 45 -36.88 26.68 -3.24
N PHE A 46 -36.97 26.63 -4.57
CA PHE A 46 -35.95 26.31 -5.58
C PHE A 46 -36.01 27.48 -6.62
N PRO A 47 -35.01 27.75 -7.51
CA PRO A 47 -34.28 26.70 -8.24
C PRO A 47 -32.83 26.97 -8.74
N SER A 48 -32.22 25.88 -9.22
CA SER A 48 -31.41 25.74 -10.45
C SER A 48 -30.09 26.52 -10.70
N THR A 49 -28.99 25.74 -10.68
CA THR A 49 -27.96 25.61 -11.74
C THR A 49 -27.07 26.85 -12.07
N PRO A 50 -26.23 26.85 -13.14
CA PRO A 50 -24.86 26.31 -13.02
C PRO A 50 -23.74 27.26 -13.50
N HIS A 51 -22.55 27.18 -12.89
CA HIS A 51 -21.40 27.96 -13.36
C HIS A 51 -20.78 27.44 -14.66
N LYS A 52 -20.99 28.19 -15.76
CA LYS A 52 -20.26 28.06 -17.02
C LYS A 52 -19.63 29.40 -17.43
N ARG A 53 -18.36 29.34 -17.82
CA ARG A 53 -17.51 30.33 -18.52
C ARG A 53 -18.26 31.50 -19.22
N PRO A 54 -17.91 32.77 -18.93
CA PRO A 54 -18.28 33.91 -19.76
C PRO A 54 -17.51 33.96 -21.11
N LEU A 55 -18.18 34.43 -22.16
CA LEU A 55 -17.57 34.96 -23.38
C LEU A 55 -17.96 36.44 -23.48
N MET A 56 -17.03 37.32 -23.86
CA MET A 56 -17.35 38.75 -24.06
C MET A 56 -17.90 39.01 -25.47
N PRO A 57 -19.02 39.74 -25.62
CA PRO A 57 -19.53 40.21 -26.92
C PRO A 57 -18.86 41.51 -27.38
N ARG A 58 -19.14 41.93 -28.62
CA ARG A 58 -18.53 43.08 -29.31
C ARG A 58 -19.59 44.09 -29.76
N SER A 59 -19.56 45.30 -29.18
CA SER A 59 -20.25 46.53 -29.61
C SER A 59 -19.71 47.71 -28.78
N SER A 60 -19.76 48.97 -29.19
CA SER A 60 -19.96 49.61 -30.51
C SER A 60 -19.35 51.03 -30.47
N THR A 61 -19.20 51.69 -31.62
CA THR A 61 -18.78 53.10 -31.70
C THR A 61 -19.83 54.06 -31.12
N PRO A 62 -19.40 55.29 -30.77
CA PRO A 62 -20.00 56.46 -31.43
C PRO A 62 -18.94 57.34 -32.12
N SER A 63 -19.42 58.37 -32.82
CA SER A 63 -18.66 59.24 -33.72
C SER A 63 -18.39 60.63 -33.15
N HIS A 64 -17.45 61.36 -33.78
CA HIS A 64 -17.46 62.82 -33.82
C HIS A 64 -17.13 63.28 -35.25
N SER A 65 -17.66 64.43 -35.66
CA SER A 65 -17.54 64.96 -37.03
C SER A 65 -17.53 66.50 -37.03
N GLN A 66 -16.81 67.08 -37.99
CA GLN A 66 -16.69 68.51 -38.37
C GLN A 66 -15.78 68.55 -39.63
N THR A 67 -15.86 69.44 -40.64
CA THR A 67 -16.98 70.18 -41.30
C THR A 67 -16.38 70.92 -42.51
N LEU A 68 -17.05 70.92 -43.69
CA LEU A 68 -16.86 71.87 -44.83
C LEU A 68 -15.45 71.91 -45.53
N SER A 69 -15.24 72.42 -46.77
CA SER A 69 -16.14 72.83 -47.88
C SER A 69 -15.39 72.92 -49.25
N SER A 70 -16.17 73.11 -50.33
CA SER A 70 -15.84 73.86 -51.58
C SER A 70 -14.75 73.38 -52.58
N LEU A 71 -15.20 72.67 -53.63
CA LEU A 71 -15.04 72.94 -55.08
C LEU A 71 -13.98 73.93 -55.61
N HIS A 72 -13.23 73.51 -56.66
CA HIS A 72 -13.13 74.22 -57.95
C HIS A 72 -12.63 73.33 -59.12
N ASP A 73 -12.79 73.79 -60.37
CA ASP A 73 -12.79 72.97 -61.61
C ASP A 73 -11.53 72.96 -62.53
N SER A 74 -11.18 71.77 -63.06
CA SER A 74 -10.90 71.47 -64.50
C SER A 74 -9.59 71.99 -65.20
N PRO A 75 -9.31 71.74 -66.52
CA PRO A 75 -9.35 70.48 -67.32
C PRO A 75 -8.15 70.25 -68.33
N PHE A 76 -8.19 69.13 -69.10
CA PHE A 76 -7.42 68.76 -70.33
C PHE A 76 -5.92 68.38 -70.20
N LYS A 77 -5.25 67.65 -71.14
CA LYS A 77 -5.56 67.21 -72.53
C LYS A 77 -4.89 65.85 -72.91
N ALA A 78 -5.22 65.26 -74.07
CA ALA A 78 -4.66 63.99 -74.64
C ALA A 78 -3.40 64.23 -75.53
N SER A 79 -2.67 63.28 -76.16
CA SER A 79 -2.81 61.82 -76.46
C SER A 79 -1.40 61.09 -76.39
N SER A 80 -0.98 59.97 -77.04
CA SER A 80 -1.46 59.04 -78.11
C SER A 80 -0.64 57.69 -78.11
N HIS A 81 -0.74 56.83 -79.15
CA HIS A 81 -0.03 55.53 -79.36
C HIS A 81 0.59 55.44 -80.78
N PRO A 82 1.31 54.35 -81.22
CA PRO A 82 2.02 53.21 -80.57
C PRO A 82 3.56 53.28 -80.92
N PRO A 83 4.36 52.24 -81.35
CA PRO A 83 4.40 50.77 -81.14
C PRO A 83 5.78 50.14 -80.72
N PHE A 84 5.72 48.81 -80.51
CA PHE A 84 6.68 47.66 -80.51
C PHE A 84 8.14 47.71 -81.06
N PRO A 85 9.04 46.71 -80.77
CA PRO A 85 8.83 45.41 -80.07
C PRO A 85 9.83 44.97 -78.95
N CYS A 86 9.44 43.92 -78.19
CA CYS A 86 10.23 42.89 -77.48
C CYS A 86 11.42 43.20 -76.52
N SER A 87 11.32 42.75 -75.25
CA SER A 87 12.34 41.93 -74.52
C SER A 87 11.90 41.48 -73.10
N CYS A 88 12.58 40.48 -72.51
CA CYS A 88 12.08 39.63 -71.42
C CYS A 88 12.23 40.14 -69.95
N SER A 89 11.12 40.06 -69.20
CA SER A 89 10.99 39.67 -67.77
C SER A 89 12.11 39.92 -66.74
N LEU A 90 12.20 41.15 -66.20
CA LEU A 90 12.93 41.44 -64.94
C LEU A 90 12.41 40.78 -63.63
N PRO A 91 11.10 40.48 -63.40
CA PRO A 91 10.61 40.12 -62.06
C PRO A 91 11.24 38.86 -61.42
N LEU A 92 11.67 37.90 -62.25
CA LEU A 92 12.12 36.58 -61.78
C LEU A 92 13.47 36.64 -61.03
N LEU A 93 14.30 37.64 -61.33
CA LEU A 93 15.71 37.71 -60.88
C LEU A 93 15.87 38.34 -59.48
N LEU A 94 14.83 39.00 -58.96
CA LEU A 94 14.80 39.56 -57.60
C LEU A 94 14.21 38.60 -56.56
N ALA A 95 13.28 37.72 -56.98
CA ALA A 95 12.68 36.72 -56.11
C ALA A 95 13.70 35.66 -55.64
N THR A 96 14.52 35.16 -56.56
CA THR A 96 15.57 34.16 -56.29
C THR A 96 16.58 34.64 -55.25
N LYS A 97 17.08 35.88 -55.37
CA LYS A 97 18.02 36.49 -54.41
C LYS A 97 17.51 36.53 -52.97
N ARG A 98 16.20 36.74 -52.74
CA ARG A 98 15.61 36.75 -51.38
C ARG A 98 15.49 35.35 -50.78
N ILE A 99 15.29 34.32 -51.61
CA ILE A 99 15.17 32.92 -51.18
C ILE A 99 16.55 32.33 -50.88
N THR A 100 17.54 32.55 -51.76
CA THR A 100 18.91 32.05 -51.55
C THR A 100 19.57 32.65 -50.31
N LEU A 101 19.36 33.95 -50.03
CA LEU A 101 19.87 34.59 -48.81
C LEU A 101 19.29 33.96 -47.53
N ARG A 102 17.98 33.62 -47.53
CA ARG A 102 17.34 32.94 -46.39
C ARG A 102 17.85 31.52 -46.21
N LEU A 103 17.99 30.76 -47.29
CA LEU A 103 18.56 29.40 -47.26
C LEU A 103 20.03 29.41 -46.79
N LEU A 104 20.83 30.38 -47.24
CA LEU A 104 22.20 30.58 -46.77
C LEU A 104 22.24 30.91 -45.28
N HIS A 105 21.38 31.81 -44.79
CA HIS A 105 21.30 32.14 -43.37
C HIS A 105 20.88 30.94 -42.51
N HIS A 106 19.91 30.14 -42.96
CA HIS A 106 19.53 28.89 -42.28
C HIS A 106 20.66 27.84 -42.30
N SER A 107 21.39 27.72 -43.41
CA SER A 107 22.56 26.84 -43.53
C SER A 107 23.68 27.27 -42.56
N CYS A 108 24.05 28.55 -42.54
CA CYS A 108 25.05 29.09 -41.60
C CYS A 108 24.60 28.92 -40.15
N ARG A 109 23.32 29.18 -39.82
CA ARG A 109 22.79 29.00 -38.45
C ARG A 109 22.76 27.54 -38.03
N ALA A 110 22.46 26.61 -38.94
CA ALA A 110 22.54 25.17 -38.69
C ALA A 110 23.99 24.68 -38.56
N SER A 111 24.92 25.21 -39.35
CA SER A 111 26.36 24.93 -39.24
C SER A 111 26.92 25.41 -37.89
N TRP A 112 26.59 26.64 -37.50
CA TRP A 112 26.95 27.21 -36.20
C TRP A 112 26.38 26.41 -35.03
N LEU A 113 25.11 25.98 -35.12
CA LEU A 113 24.51 25.10 -34.11
C LEU A 113 25.22 23.73 -34.02
N ARG A 114 25.60 23.14 -35.16
CA ARG A 114 26.39 21.89 -35.22
C ARG A 114 27.82 22.06 -34.69
N LEU A 115 28.41 23.25 -34.83
CA LEU A 115 29.70 23.58 -34.24
C LEU A 115 29.58 23.70 -32.72
N HIS A 116 28.55 24.39 -32.21
CA HIS A 116 28.29 24.53 -30.79
C HIS A 116 27.96 23.19 -30.10
N THR A 117 27.17 22.30 -30.71
CA THR A 117 26.92 20.97 -30.11
C THR A 117 28.17 20.10 -30.12
N LYS A 118 29.01 20.15 -31.16
CA LYS A 118 30.32 19.46 -31.17
C LYS A 118 31.27 20.03 -30.11
N LEU A 119 31.35 21.35 -29.96
CA LEU A 119 32.16 22.01 -28.94
C LEU A 119 31.69 21.65 -27.52
N PHE A 120 30.37 21.64 -27.30
CA PHE A 120 29.78 21.23 -26.02
C PHE A 120 30.11 19.76 -25.70
N ILE A 121 29.98 18.84 -26.66
CA ILE A 121 30.38 17.45 -26.47
C ILE A 121 31.89 17.35 -26.15
N LEU A 122 32.75 18.07 -26.88
CA LEU A 122 34.20 18.10 -26.61
C LEU A 122 34.56 18.66 -25.22
N LEU A 123 33.79 19.62 -24.71
CA LEU A 123 34.00 20.23 -23.40
C LEU A 123 33.52 19.34 -22.25
N PHE A 124 32.36 18.68 -22.40
CA PHE A 124 31.70 17.94 -21.32
C PHE A 124 32.05 16.43 -21.29
N LEU A 125 32.48 15.83 -22.40
CA LEU A 125 32.89 14.42 -22.43
C LEU A 125 34.09 14.12 -21.50
N PRO A 126 35.17 14.94 -21.45
CA PRO A 126 36.28 14.70 -20.54
C PRO A 126 35.88 14.81 -19.07
N THR A 127 35.04 15.79 -18.70
CA THR A 127 34.55 15.94 -17.33
C THR A 127 33.61 14.80 -16.92
N PHE A 128 32.76 14.31 -17.83
CA PHE A 128 31.90 13.16 -17.58
C PHE A 128 32.71 11.85 -17.47
N TYR A 129 33.76 11.69 -18.28
CA TYR A 129 34.69 10.56 -18.20
C TYR A 129 35.49 10.58 -16.89
N LEU A 130 35.98 11.74 -16.44
CA LEU A 130 36.67 11.89 -15.15
C LEU A 130 35.71 11.66 -13.96
N LEU A 131 34.48 12.17 -14.02
CA LEU A 131 33.47 11.93 -12.98
C LEU A 131 33.07 10.45 -12.88
N THR A 132 32.83 9.78 -14.01
CA THR A 132 32.50 8.35 -14.03
C THR A 132 33.69 7.48 -13.62
N THR A 133 34.92 7.73 -14.09
CA THR A 133 36.11 6.97 -13.64
C THR A 133 36.46 7.21 -12.17
N ALA A 134 36.22 8.40 -11.62
CA ALA A 134 36.30 8.64 -10.18
C ALA A 134 35.24 7.84 -9.41
N TYR A 135 33.97 7.87 -9.85
CA TYR A 135 32.89 7.12 -9.22
C TYR A 135 33.13 5.60 -9.27
N TYR A 136 33.60 5.06 -10.41
CA TYR A 136 33.99 3.66 -10.54
C TYR A 136 35.18 3.29 -9.63
N ARG A 137 36.14 4.19 -9.41
CA ARG A 137 37.22 3.96 -8.42
C ARG A 137 36.69 3.88 -6.99
N TYR A 138 35.79 4.79 -6.58
CA TYR A 138 35.17 4.73 -5.26
C TYR A 138 34.26 3.50 -5.10
N PHE A 139 33.50 3.13 -6.13
CA PHE A 139 32.67 1.93 -6.15
C PHE A 139 33.50 0.64 -6.06
N LEU A 140 34.61 0.55 -6.80
CA LEU A 140 35.53 -0.58 -6.72
C LEU A 140 36.20 -0.68 -5.35
N PHE A 141 36.60 0.46 -4.75
CA PHE A 141 37.14 0.49 -3.39
C PHE A 141 36.09 0.05 -2.36
N PHE A 142 34.85 0.53 -2.47
CA PHE A 142 33.73 0.09 -1.64
C PHE A 142 33.47 -1.41 -1.77
N LEU A 143 33.50 -1.96 -2.99
CA LEU A 143 33.33 -3.40 -3.23
C LEU A 143 34.46 -4.22 -2.61
N VAL A 144 35.71 -3.77 -2.73
CA VAL A 144 36.88 -4.41 -2.08
C VAL A 144 36.76 -4.35 -0.55
N CYS A 145 36.34 -3.22 0.02
CA CYS A 145 36.06 -3.11 1.46
C CYS A 145 34.91 -4.00 1.90
N ALA A 146 33.83 -4.12 1.12
CA ALA A 146 32.71 -5.00 1.42
C ALA A 146 33.11 -6.48 1.38
N VAL A 147 33.88 -6.90 0.38
CA VAL A 147 34.45 -8.26 0.30
C VAL A 147 35.42 -8.51 1.46
N PHE A 148 36.27 -7.54 1.82
CA PHE A 148 37.17 -7.67 2.97
C PHE A 148 36.40 -7.79 4.29
N LEU A 149 35.35 -6.99 4.50
CA LEU A 149 34.48 -7.10 5.68
C LEU A 149 33.71 -8.42 5.73
N PHE A 150 33.24 -8.92 4.59
CA PHE A 150 32.58 -10.23 4.50
C PHE A 150 33.55 -11.38 4.82
N LEU A 151 34.76 -11.35 4.27
CA LEU A 151 35.82 -12.31 4.60
C LEU A 151 36.30 -12.19 6.05
N LEU A 152 36.31 -10.99 6.63
CA LEU A 152 36.61 -10.75 8.04
C LEU A 152 35.51 -11.33 8.95
N VAL A 153 34.23 -11.17 8.59
CA VAL A 153 33.10 -11.78 9.30
C VAL A 153 33.13 -13.31 9.20
N ILE A 154 33.49 -13.87 8.04
CA ILE A 154 33.72 -15.31 7.87
C ILE A 154 34.92 -15.79 8.72
N ALA A 155 36.04 -15.07 8.69
CA ALA A 155 37.21 -15.41 9.50
C ALA A 155 36.90 -15.35 11.00
N LEU A 156 36.10 -14.36 11.45
CA LEU A 156 35.60 -14.28 12.81
C LEU A 156 34.64 -15.42 13.15
N SER A 157 33.70 -15.78 12.28
CA SER A 157 32.78 -16.89 12.51
C SER A 157 33.48 -18.26 12.54
N LEU A 158 34.58 -18.42 11.82
CA LEU A 158 35.46 -19.60 11.85
C LEU A 158 36.46 -19.59 13.01
N ALA A 159 36.87 -18.41 13.51
CA ALA A 159 37.70 -18.29 14.71
C ALA A 159 36.88 -18.48 16.01
N LEU A 160 35.59 -18.11 16.01
CA LEU A 160 34.71 -18.25 17.18
C LEU A 160 34.57 -19.68 17.73
N PRO A 161 34.49 -20.78 16.94
CA PRO A 161 34.54 -22.14 17.50
C PRO A 161 35.91 -22.48 18.11
N ALA A 162 37.03 -22.03 17.52
CA ALA A 162 38.36 -22.23 18.11
C ALA A 162 38.53 -21.47 19.44
N ILE A 163 38.07 -20.22 19.49
CA ILE A 163 38.10 -19.38 20.70
C ILE A 163 37.12 -19.92 21.77
N ARG A 164 35.96 -20.46 21.37
CA ARG A 164 35.03 -21.15 22.28
C ARG A 164 35.72 -22.25 23.08
N HIS A 165 36.46 -23.15 22.42
CA HIS A 165 37.14 -24.25 23.10
C HIS A 165 38.25 -23.79 24.06
N PHE A 166 38.86 -22.62 23.84
CA PHE A 166 39.88 -22.09 24.75
C PHE A 166 39.26 -21.32 25.95
N PHE A 167 38.26 -20.47 25.71
CA PHE A 167 37.69 -19.58 26.74
C PHE A 167 36.58 -20.19 27.61
N ILE A 168 35.92 -21.28 27.17
CA ILE A 168 34.89 -21.97 27.98
C ILE A 168 35.47 -22.54 29.29
N SER A 169 36.80 -22.66 29.42
CA SER A 169 37.48 -23.13 30.64
C SER A 169 37.45 -22.16 31.83
N LYS A 170 37.31 -20.83 31.62
CA LYS A 170 37.54 -19.81 32.69
C LYS A 170 36.66 -18.55 32.65
N ILE A 171 35.39 -18.63 32.26
CA ILE A 171 34.42 -17.54 32.51
C ILE A 171 33.15 -18.08 33.17
N LYS A 172 32.85 -17.63 34.40
CA LYS A 172 31.51 -17.75 34.99
C LYS A 172 30.59 -16.70 34.33
N PRO A 173 29.47 -17.09 33.70
CA PRO A 173 28.54 -16.11 33.17
C PRO A 173 27.78 -15.41 34.31
N ALA A 174 27.60 -14.09 34.19
CA ALA A 174 26.53 -13.39 34.90
C ALA A 174 25.19 -13.69 34.17
N PRO A 175 24.06 -13.79 34.90
CA PRO A 175 22.79 -14.20 34.30
C PRO A 175 22.20 -13.10 33.41
N SER A 176 22.13 -13.35 32.10
CA SER A 176 21.18 -12.65 31.24
C SER A 176 19.76 -13.16 31.52
N LYS A 177 18.77 -12.27 31.58
CA LYS A 177 17.37 -12.66 31.76
C LYS A 177 16.85 -13.33 30.48
N THR A 178 16.83 -14.66 30.45
CA THR A 178 16.00 -15.42 29.53
C THR A 178 14.55 -15.43 30.04
N HIS A 179 13.58 -15.14 29.18
CA HIS A 179 12.16 -15.28 29.51
C HIS A 179 11.81 -16.78 29.57
N LEU A 180 11.99 -17.38 30.75
CA LEU A 180 11.50 -18.71 31.06
C LEU A 180 9.97 -18.69 31.27
N PRO A 181 9.23 -19.76 30.93
CA PRO A 181 7.85 -19.89 31.38
C PRO A 181 7.81 -19.94 32.91
N VAL A 182 6.79 -19.31 33.51
CA VAL A 182 6.64 -19.24 34.97
C VAL A 182 6.35 -20.64 35.52
N VAL A 183 7.25 -21.15 36.36
CA VAL A 183 7.15 -22.46 37.03
C VAL A 183 7.62 -22.31 38.47
N TRP A 184 6.71 -22.41 39.44
CA TRP A 184 7.03 -22.32 40.87
C TRP A 184 6.27 -23.35 41.72
N SER A 185 6.78 -23.60 42.91
CA SER A 185 6.33 -24.68 43.81
C SER A 185 5.42 -24.15 44.92
N ILE A 186 4.31 -24.84 45.18
CA ILE A 186 3.37 -24.50 46.25
C ILE A 186 3.95 -24.94 47.61
N GLY A 187 4.16 -24.02 48.55
CA GLY A 187 4.42 -24.39 49.96
C GLY A 187 5.27 -23.44 50.80
N ALA A 188 4.78 -22.25 51.12
CA ALA A 188 5.31 -21.43 52.23
C ALA A 188 4.17 -20.89 53.09
N LYS A 189 4.28 -20.99 54.42
CA LYS A 189 3.24 -20.50 55.36
C LYS A 189 3.36 -18.98 55.52
N PRO A 190 2.25 -18.22 55.56
CA PRO A 190 2.31 -16.78 55.77
C PRO A 190 2.79 -16.47 57.20
N LYS A 191 3.87 -15.69 57.31
CA LYS A 191 4.25 -15.01 58.55
C LYS A 191 4.01 -13.53 58.35
N LEU A 192 3.22 -12.93 59.25
CA LEU A 192 2.74 -11.56 59.10
C LEU A 192 3.88 -10.53 59.21
N GLU A 193 3.63 -9.35 58.64
CA GLU A 193 4.35 -8.10 58.89
C GLU A 193 5.85 -8.08 58.57
N CYS A 194 6.15 -7.94 57.27
CA CYS A 194 7.09 -6.90 56.86
C CYS A 194 6.39 -6.00 55.85
N LYS A 195 6.50 -4.68 56.00
CA LYS A 195 5.91 -3.70 55.07
C LYS A 195 6.82 -3.53 53.84
N LEU A 196 6.97 -4.62 53.10
CA LEU A 196 7.82 -4.72 51.92
C LEU A 196 7.22 -3.90 50.77
N ASP A 197 7.86 -2.78 50.45
CA ASP A 197 7.56 -1.97 49.27
C ASP A 197 7.80 -2.72 47.95
N SER A 198 8.28 -3.97 47.96
CA SER A 198 8.34 -4.84 46.78
C SER A 198 8.31 -6.32 47.17
N GLY A 199 7.66 -7.15 46.35
CA GLY A 199 7.57 -8.59 46.56
C GLY A 199 6.67 -9.27 45.52
N CYS A 200 6.52 -10.59 45.62
CA CYS A 200 5.56 -11.34 44.81
C CYS A 200 4.39 -11.79 45.70
N TRP A 201 3.16 -11.56 45.28
CA TRP A 201 1.96 -12.03 45.98
C TRP A 201 0.75 -12.18 45.05
N VAL A 202 -0.31 -12.75 45.61
CA VAL A 202 -1.61 -12.93 44.96
C VAL A 202 -2.59 -11.89 45.50
N GLN A 203 -3.28 -11.19 44.61
CA GLN A 203 -4.31 -10.20 44.96
C GLN A 203 -5.61 -10.54 44.22
N ILE A 204 -6.68 -10.72 45.00
CA ILE A 204 -8.06 -10.86 44.51
C ILE A 204 -8.71 -9.48 44.56
N TYR A 205 -9.30 -9.04 43.45
CA TYR A 205 -10.02 -7.77 43.35
C TYR A 205 -11.52 -7.96 43.60
N SER A 206 -12.21 -6.87 44.00
CA SER A 206 -13.64 -6.89 44.35
C SER A 206 -14.58 -7.18 43.17
N ASN A 207 -14.09 -7.13 41.94
CA ASN A 207 -14.81 -7.51 40.71
C ASN A 207 -14.64 -9.01 40.35
N GLY A 208 -13.85 -9.77 41.11
CA GLY A 208 -13.55 -11.18 40.83
C GLY A 208 -12.34 -11.41 39.93
N ASP A 209 -11.59 -10.37 39.58
CA ASP A 209 -10.27 -10.51 38.92
C ASP A 209 -9.21 -10.99 39.92
N LEU A 210 -8.17 -11.64 39.39
CA LEU A 210 -7.09 -12.23 40.16
C LEU A 210 -5.75 -11.85 39.54
N TYR A 211 -4.87 -11.20 40.30
CA TYR A 211 -3.47 -11.00 39.93
C TYR A 211 -2.54 -11.88 40.75
N GLU A 212 -1.57 -12.50 40.09
CA GLU A 212 -0.45 -13.22 40.69
C GLU A 212 0.85 -12.72 40.05
N GLY A 213 1.74 -12.11 40.84
CA GLY A 213 3.00 -11.60 40.31
C GLY A 213 3.73 -10.63 41.21
N GLU A 214 4.73 -9.96 40.63
CA GLU A 214 5.55 -8.95 41.29
C GLU A 214 4.79 -7.63 41.51
N PHE A 215 5.09 -6.98 42.63
CA PHE A 215 4.57 -5.67 43.02
C PHE A 215 5.69 -4.73 43.44
N HIS A 216 5.48 -3.43 43.20
CA HIS A 216 6.28 -2.32 43.72
C HIS A 216 5.35 -1.23 44.27
N LYS A 217 5.58 -0.77 45.51
CA LYS A 217 4.82 0.28 46.22
C LYS A 217 3.30 0.06 46.17
N GLY A 218 2.86 -1.19 46.32
CA GLY A 218 1.44 -1.57 46.30
C GLY A 218 0.79 -1.63 44.92
N LYS A 219 1.56 -1.58 43.82
CA LYS A 219 1.08 -1.74 42.44
C LYS A 219 1.75 -2.91 41.74
N CYS A 220 1.05 -3.59 40.83
CA CYS A 220 1.63 -4.62 39.96
C CYS A 220 2.81 -4.05 39.17
N SER A 221 3.99 -4.67 39.27
CA SER A 221 5.24 -4.14 38.70
C SER A 221 6.32 -5.22 38.67
N GLY A 222 6.90 -5.50 37.50
CA GLY A 222 7.70 -6.70 37.24
C GLY A 222 6.90 -7.67 36.38
N SER A 223 7.16 -8.97 36.46
CA SER A 223 6.39 -9.98 35.71
C SER A 223 5.21 -10.51 36.52
N GLY A 224 4.07 -10.76 35.86
CA GLY A 224 2.88 -11.29 36.52
C GLY A 224 1.72 -11.63 35.58
N VAL A 225 0.75 -12.38 36.11
CA VAL A 225 -0.44 -12.87 35.41
C VAL A 225 -1.69 -12.21 36.00
N HIS A 226 -2.56 -11.68 35.15
CA HIS A 226 -3.87 -11.15 35.53
C HIS A 226 -4.96 -11.97 34.86
N TYR A 227 -5.70 -12.73 35.65
CA TYR A 227 -6.91 -13.42 35.21
C TYR A 227 -8.08 -12.44 35.33
N TYR A 228 -8.66 -12.06 34.19
CA TYR A 228 -9.88 -11.27 34.17
C TYR A 228 -11.11 -12.18 34.28
N HIS A 229 -12.02 -11.83 35.17
CA HIS A 229 -13.22 -12.62 35.44
C HIS A 229 -14.03 -12.84 34.15
N LEU A 230 -14.20 -14.11 33.77
CA LEU A 230 -14.92 -14.59 32.57
C LEU A 230 -14.47 -14.04 31.20
N THR A 231 -13.48 -13.15 31.13
CA THR A 231 -13.19 -12.35 29.92
C THR A 231 -11.82 -12.62 29.31
N GLY A 232 -10.84 -13.11 30.07
CA GLY A 232 -9.54 -13.52 29.54
C GLY A 232 -8.44 -13.59 30.59
N ARG A 233 -7.18 -13.58 30.12
CA ARG A 233 -6.02 -13.37 30.98
C ARG A 233 -4.87 -12.66 30.24
N TYR A 234 -4.06 -11.93 30.99
CA TYR A 234 -2.78 -11.38 30.55
C TYR A 234 -1.63 -12.07 31.27
N GLU A 235 -0.58 -12.45 30.54
CA GLU A 235 0.70 -12.95 31.05
C GLU A 235 1.81 -12.04 30.54
N GLY A 236 2.54 -11.33 31.40
CA GLY A 236 3.59 -10.42 30.90
C GLY A 236 4.19 -9.47 31.92
N ASP A 237 4.80 -8.41 31.40
CA ASP A 237 5.50 -7.36 32.15
C ASP A 237 4.55 -6.21 32.53
N TRP A 238 4.85 -5.60 33.69
CA TRP A 238 4.06 -4.58 34.36
C TRP A 238 4.92 -3.44 34.86
N VAL A 239 4.40 -2.22 34.77
CA VAL A 239 4.94 -1.03 35.45
C VAL A 239 3.79 -0.21 36.01
N ASP A 240 3.88 0.18 37.29
CA ASP A 240 2.92 1.06 37.99
C ASP A 240 1.43 0.63 37.86
N GLY A 241 1.16 -0.67 37.79
CA GLY A 241 -0.19 -1.23 37.65
C GLY A 241 -0.72 -1.32 36.22
N LYS A 242 0.13 -1.16 35.20
CA LYS A 242 -0.22 -1.23 33.77
C LYS A 242 0.66 -2.23 33.02
N TYR A 243 0.17 -2.71 31.88
CA TYR A 243 0.98 -3.45 30.90
C TYR A 243 2.04 -2.54 30.28
N ASP A 244 3.31 -2.88 30.46
CA ASP A 244 4.44 -2.11 29.95
C ASP A 244 5.66 -3.05 29.83
N GLY A 245 6.21 -3.20 28.63
CA GLY A 245 7.17 -4.28 28.30
C GLY A 245 6.55 -5.32 27.36
N TYR A 246 6.76 -6.62 27.60
CA TYR A 246 6.25 -7.69 26.75
C TYR A 246 5.05 -8.43 27.39
N GLY A 247 4.05 -8.79 26.59
CA GLY A 247 2.86 -9.46 27.12
C GLY A 247 2.10 -10.34 26.13
N VAL A 248 1.36 -11.29 26.69
CA VAL A 248 0.43 -12.18 26.01
C VAL A 248 -0.96 -11.99 26.60
N GLU A 249 -1.88 -11.43 25.83
CA GLU A 249 -3.29 -11.30 26.20
C GLU A 249 -4.09 -12.38 25.50
N THR A 250 -4.91 -13.14 26.23
CA THR A 250 -5.76 -14.21 25.70
C THR A 250 -7.20 -13.98 26.15
N TRP A 251 -8.10 -13.70 25.22
CA TRP A 251 -9.51 -13.41 25.51
C TRP A 251 -10.36 -14.68 25.53
N ALA A 252 -11.46 -14.67 26.27
CA ALA A 252 -12.31 -15.84 26.50
C ALA A 252 -12.88 -16.51 25.23
N LYS A 253 -12.99 -15.78 24.11
CA LYS A 253 -13.40 -16.34 22.80
C LYS A 253 -12.27 -17.05 22.03
N GLY A 254 -11.03 -17.04 22.53
CA GLY A 254 -9.88 -17.68 21.87
C GLY A 254 -9.00 -16.74 21.03
N SER A 255 -9.36 -15.47 20.87
CA SER A 255 -8.43 -14.47 20.36
C SER A 255 -7.19 -14.37 21.25
N ARG A 256 -6.04 -14.04 20.67
CA ARG A 256 -4.78 -13.89 21.39
C ARG A 256 -3.90 -12.80 20.79
N TYR A 257 -3.37 -11.93 21.62
CA TYR A 257 -2.27 -11.04 21.29
C TYR A 257 -0.97 -11.52 21.95
N ARG A 258 0.15 -11.34 21.27
CA ARG A 258 1.50 -11.57 21.78
C ARG A 258 2.43 -10.50 21.21
N GLY A 259 2.94 -9.61 22.05
CA GLY A 259 3.73 -8.47 21.59
C GLY A 259 4.07 -7.48 22.69
N GLN A 260 4.49 -6.29 22.28
CA GLN A 260 4.88 -5.21 23.18
C GLN A 260 3.69 -4.37 23.65
N TYR A 261 3.83 -3.82 24.86
CA TYR A 261 2.88 -2.93 25.51
C TYR A 261 3.60 -1.69 26.04
N LEU A 262 2.88 -0.56 26.05
CA LEU A 262 3.30 0.70 26.65
C LEU A 262 2.08 1.32 27.34
N GLN A 263 2.20 1.59 28.64
CA GLN A 263 1.17 2.25 29.46
C GLN A 263 -0.25 1.67 29.35
N GLY A 264 -0.36 0.34 29.22
CA GLY A 264 -1.61 -0.41 29.11
C GLY A 264 -2.11 -0.64 27.67
N LEU A 265 -1.44 -0.07 26.66
CA LEU A 265 -1.83 -0.19 25.26
C LEU A 265 -0.81 -1.01 24.45
N ARG A 266 -1.29 -1.80 23.48
CA ARG A 266 -0.43 -2.49 22.50
C ARG A 266 0.38 -1.46 21.72
N HIS A 267 1.70 -1.64 21.66
CA HIS A 267 2.64 -0.68 21.07
C HIS A 267 3.87 -1.44 20.55
N GLY A 268 4.62 -0.91 19.58
CA GLY A 268 5.79 -1.62 19.04
C GLY A 268 5.39 -2.85 18.22
N VAL A 269 6.17 -3.94 18.27
CA VAL A 269 5.91 -5.12 17.43
C VAL A 269 5.02 -6.15 18.16
N GLY A 270 4.02 -6.69 17.45
CA GLY A 270 3.17 -7.74 17.98
C GLY A 270 2.31 -8.50 16.98
N LEU A 271 1.92 -9.71 17.38
CA LEU A 271 1.04 -10.63 16.67
C LEU A 271 -0.33 -10.65 17.37
N TYR A 272 -1.38 -10.27 16.67
CA TYR A 272 -2.77 -10.58 17.01
C TYR A 272 -3.27 -11.75 16.17
N ARG A 273 -4.03 -12.65 16.79
CA ARG A 273 -4.90 -13.62 16.13
C ARG A 273 -6.32 -13.50 16.67
N SER A 274 -7.27 -13.35 15.76
CA SER A 274 -8.69 -13.37 16.04
C SER A 274 -9.16 -14.80 16.34
N TYR A 275 -10.32 -14.92 17.01
CA TYR A 275 -11.00 -16.21 17.13
C TYR A 275 -11.64 -16.64 15.79
N THR A 276 -11.79 -15.70 14.84
CA THR A 276 -12.22 -15.92 13.45
C THR A 276 -11.09 -16.41 12.55
N GLY A 277 -9.90 -16.69 13.07
CA GLY A 277 -8.75 -17.15 12.27
C GLY A 277 -7.92 -16.04 11.63
N ASP A 278 -8.49 -14.85 11.43
CA ASP A 278 -7.77 -13.67 10.95
C ASP A 278 -6.56 -13.32 11.85
N ALA A 279 -5.47 -12.85 11.26
CA ALA A 279 -4.24 -12.54 11.98
C ALA A 279 -3.60 -11.23 11.50
N TYR A 280 -3.04 -10.45 12.43
CA TYR A 280 -2.19 -9.30 12.13
C TYR A 280 -0.81 -9.48 12.79
N ALA A 281 0.26 -9.39 12.02
CA ALA A 281 1.63 -9.41 12.50
C ALA A 281 2.36 -8.16 12.00
N GLY A 282 2.77 -7.27 12.90
CA GLY A 282 3.41 -6.01 12.49
C GLY A 282 3.59 -5.02 13.64
N GLU A 283 3.76 -3.76 13.26
CA GLU A 283 3.84 -2.63 14.18
C GLU A 283 2.46 -2.22 14.74
N TRP A 284 2.49 -1.65 15.94
CA TRP A 284 1.34 -1.18 16.72
C TRP A 284 1.65 0.18 17.32
N CYS A 285 0.66 1.06 17.34
CA CYS A 285 0.72 2.33 18.05
C CYS A 285 -0.60 2.55 18.80
N ASN A 286 -0.51 2.78 20.11
CA ASN A 286 -1.62 3.15 20.99
C ASN A 286 -2.85 2.23 20.87
N GLY A 287 -2.62 0.91 20.83
CA GLY A 287 -3.65 -0.13 20.77
C GLY A 287 -4.09 -0.55 19.35
N GLN A 288 -3.65 0.16 18.31
CA GLN A 288 -4.06 -0.02 16.91
C GLN A 288 -2.89 -0.42 16.01
N CYS A 289 -3.18 -1.10 14.89
CA CYS A 289 -2.20 -1.39 13.85
C CYS A 289 -1.66 -0.10 13.22
N HIS A 290 -0.34 -0.04 13.01
CA HIS A 290 0.38 1.11 12.45
C HIS A 290 1.64 0.61 11.75
N GLY A 291 2.36 1.47 11.01
CA GLY A 291 3.69 1.13 10.48
C GLY A 291 3.61 0.02 9.42
N GLN A 292 4.61 -0.85 9.35
CA GLN A 292 4.59 -2.03 8.49
C GLN A 292 3.87 -3.21 9.16
N GLY A 293 3.08 -3.94 8.38
CA GLY A 293 2.39 -5.13 8.86
C GLY A 293 1.94 -6.11 7.78
N ILE A 294 1.59 -7.30 8.25
CA ILE A 294 0.97 -8.38 7.49
C ILE A 294 -0.40 -8.66 8.11
N HIS A 295 -1.46 -8.57 7.32
CA HIS A 295 -2.80 -9.01 7.70
C HIS A 295 -3.21 -10.21 6.86
N THR A 296 -3.39 -11.37 7.49
CA THR A 296 -3.85 -12.60 6.84
C THR A 296 -5.29 -12.87 7.27
N CYS A 297 -6.19 -13.04 6.30
CA CYS A 297 -7.60 -13.34 6.53
C CYS A 297 -7.82 -14.85 6.68
N GLU A 298 -8.90 -15.26 7.35
CA GLU A 298 -9.31 -16.68 7.45
C GLU A 298 -9.44 -17.35 6.06
N ASP A 299 -9.90 -16.58 5.07
CA ASP A 299 -10.13 -17.06 3.70
C ASP A 299 -8.83 -17.34 2.91
N GLY A 300 -7.66 -17.07 3.49
CA GLY A 300 -6.35 -17.24 2.87
C GLY A 300 -5.87 -16.04 2.04
N SER A 301 -6.69 -14.99 1.89
CA SER A 301 -6.21 -13.71 1.36
C SER A 301 -5.30 -13.00 2.36
N SER A 302 -4.39 -12.15 1.87
CA SER A 302 -3.45 -11.43 2.73
C SER A 302 -3.04 -10.07 2.19
N TYR A 303 -2.73 -9.15 3.09
CA TYR A 303 -2.12 -7.85 2.81
C TYR A 303 -0.75 -7.76 3.46
N ILE A 304 0.22 -7.19 2.76
CA ILE A 304 1.56 -6.87 3.25
C ILE A 304 1.85 -5.41 2.88
N GLY A 305 2.10 -4.55 3.86
CA GLY A 305 2.42 -3.14 3.61
C GLY A 305 2.11 -2.21 4.78
N GLU A 306 1.91 -0.94 4.46
CA GLU A 306 1.68 0.12 5.44
C GLU A 306 0.26 0.09 6.07
N PHE A 307 0.20 0.39 7.36
CA PHE A 307 -1.00 0.57 8.18
C PHE A 307 -0.96 1.90 8.91
N LYS A 308 -2.14 2.49 9.14
CA LYS A 308 -2.27 3.76 9.87
C LYS A 308 -3.61 3.82 10.57
N TRP A 309 -3.59 3.87 11.90
CA TRP A 309 -4.80 3.89 12.75
C TRP A 309 -5.75 2.71 12.49
N GLY A 310 -5.18 1.50 12.39
CA GLY A 310 -5.94 0.26 12.18
C GLY A 310 -6.29 -0.08 10.72
N VAL A 311 -6.21 0.87 9.79
CA VAL A 311 -6.58 0.68 8.38
C VAL A 311 -5.35 0.62 7.45
N LYS A 312 -5.47 -0.07 6.31
CA LYS A 312 -4.42 -0.11 5.27
C LYS A 312 -4.24 1.27 4.65
N HIS A 313 -2.99 1.66 4.45
CA HIS A 313 -2.56 2.99 3.99
C HIS A 313 -1.25 2.88 3.19
N GLY A 314 -0.72 3.98 2.67
CA GLY A 314 0.64 4.03 2.11
C GLY A 314 0.83 3.07 0.93
N LEU A 315 1.98 2.39 0.85
CA LEU A 315 2.22 1.33 -0.13
C LEU A 315 1.91 -0.05 0.46
N GLY A 316 1.30 -0.92 -0.35
CA GLY A 316 1.06 -2.32 0.02
C GLY A 316 0.67 -3.24 -1.13
N THR A 317 0.77 -4.53 -0.85
CA THR A 317 0.42 -5.63 -1.75
C THR A 317 -0.68 -6.49 -1.11
N TYR A 318 -1.75 -6.77 -1.85
CA TYR A 318 -2.84 -7.65 -1.44
C TYR A 318 -2.90 -8.87 -2.37
N GLN A 319 -2.79 -10.07 -1.80
CA GLN A 319 -3.05 -11.35 -2.44
C GLN A 319 -4.50 -11.76 -2.17
N PHE A 320 -5.31 -11.92 -3.20
CA PHE A 320 -6.71 -12.34 -3.07
C PHE A 320 -6.83 -13.87 -3.15
N ARG A 321 -7.85 -14.45 -2.49
CA ARG A 321 -8.13 -15.90 -2.48
C ARG A 321 -8.33 -16.51 -3.88
N ASN A 322 -8.74 -15.71 -4.86
CA ASN A 322 -8.91 -16.12 -6.26
C ASN A 322 -7.60 -16.03 -7.10
N ALA A 323 -6.45 -15.82 -6.46
CA ALA A 323 -5.15 -15.57 -7.07
C ALA A 323 -5.06 -14.28 -7.90
N ASP A 324 -6.00 -13.34 -7.75
CA ASP A 324 -5.73 -11.94 -8.10
C ASP A 324 -4.71 -11.35 -7.13
N ASN A 325 -3.99 -10.31 -7.59
CA ASN A 325 -3.01 -9.56 -6.82
C ASN A 325 -3.15 -8.07 -7.11
N TYR A 326 -3.10 -7.22 -6.09
CA TYR A 326 -2.89 -5.78 -6.26
C TYR A 326 -1.62 -5.35 -5.54
N ALA A 327 -0.78 -4.54 -6.18
CA ALA A 327 0.36 -3.87 -5.57
C ALA A 327 0.36 -2.38 -5.96
N GLY A 328 0.30 -1.50 -4.96
CA GLY A 328 0.11 -0.07 -5.19
C GLY A 328 -0.19 0.72 -3.92
N GLU A 329 -0.78 1.90 -4.10
CA GLU A 329 -1.12 2.83 -3.02
C GLU A 329 -2.48 2.51 -2.37
N TYR A 330 -2.58 2.70 -1.06
CA TYR A 330 -3.78 2.50 -0.26
C TYR A 330 -4.16 3.75 0.52
N PHE A 331 -5.47 4.01 0.60
CA PHE A 331 -6.03 5.06 1.44
C PHE A 331 -7.32 4.57 2.11
N ALA A 332 -7.28 4.43 3.44
CA ALA A 332 -8.41 3.98 4.26
C ALA A 332 -9.04 2.67 3.73
N ASP A 333 -8.22 1.61 3.72
CA ASP A 333 -8.52 0.26 3.22
C ASP A 333 -8.81 0.10 1.71
N LYS A 334 -8.92 1.21 0.96
CA LYS A 334 -9.22 1.20 -0.47
C LYS A 334 -7.96 1.37 -1.31
N MET A 335 -7.91 0.68 -2.45
CA MET A 335 -6.93 0.94 -3.51
C MET A 335 -7.07 2.38 -4.01
N HIS A 336 -5.96 3.12 -4.03
CA HIS A 336 -5.88 4.55 -4.38
C HIS A 336 -4.60 4.80 -5.20
N GLY A 337 -4.30 6.06 -5.55
CA GLY A 337 -3.02 6.48 -6.12
C GLY A 337 -2.68 5.74 -7.41
N PHE A 338 -1.43 5.32 -7.60
CA PHE A 338 -1.03 4.40 -8.67
C PHE A 338 -0.99 2.95 -8.15
N GLY A 339 -1.41 2.00 -8.99
CA GLY A 339 -1.36 0.57 -8.64
C GLY A 339 -1.47 -0.38 -9.81
N VAL A 340 -0.83 -1.54 -9.64
CA VAL A 340 -0.81 -2.66 -10.59
C VAL A 340 -1.73 -3.76 -10.05
N TYR A 341 -2.78 -4.11 -10.79
CA TYR A 341 -3.65 -5.24 -10.49
C TYR A 341 -3.37 -6.35 -11.49
N ARG A 342 -2.93 -7.52 -11.01
CA ARG A 342 -2.78 -8.75 -11.80
C ARG A 342 -3.97 -9.64 -11.51
N PHE A 343 -4.63 -10.13 -12.54
CA PHE A 343 -5.75 -11.04 -12.39
C PHE A 343 -5.24 -12.49 -12.47
N GLY A 344 -5.78 -13.40 -11.66
CA GLY A 344 -5.42 -14.83 -11.64
C GLY A 344 -5.70 -15.54 -12.98
N ASN A 345 -6.52 -14.95 -13.84
CA ASN A 345 -6.74 -15.40 -15.22
C ASN A 345 -5.63 -14.99 -16.21
N GLY A 346 -4.60 -14.26 -15.76
CA GLY A 346 -3.47 -13.79 -16.56
C GLY A 346 -3.62 -12.39 -17.19
N HIS A 347 -4.71 -11.67 -16.91
CA HIS A 347 -4.86 -10.26 -17.31
C HIS A 347 -4.13 -9.33 -16.33
N ARG A 348 -3.94 -8.06 -16.69
CA ARG A 348 -3.22 -7.06 -15.88
C ARG A 348 -3.74 -5.64 -16.13
N TYR A 349 -3.75 -4.81 -15.10
CA TYR A 349 -3.99 -3.38 -15.18
C TYR A 349 -2.85 -2.61 -14.51
N GLU A 350 -2.36 -1.56 -15.15
CA GLU A 350 -1.47 -0.55 -14.55
C GLU A 350 -2.14 0.82 -14.71
N GLY A 351 -2.31 1.58 -13.64
CA GLY A 351 -2.89 2.92 -13.75
C GLY A 351 -3.25 3.52 -12.41
N ALA A 352 -4.00 4.62 -12.48
CA ALA A 352 -4.52 5.26 -11.29
C ALA A 352 -5.79 4.59 -10.74
N TRP A 353 -5.96 4.71 -9.43
CA TRP A 353 -7.04 4.15 -8.63
C TRP A 353 -7.63 5.21 -7.72
N HIS A 354 -8.93 5.15 -7.51
CA HIS A 354 -9.65 6.03 -6.59
C HIS A 354 -10.82 5.26 -6.00
N GLU A 355 -10.93 5.25 -4.67
CA GLU A 355 -12.00 4.57 -3.93
C GLU A 355 -12.23 3.10 -4.36
N GLY A 356 -11.14 2.36 -4.62
CA GLY A 356 -11.18 0.97 -5.07
C GLY A 356 -11.52 0.77 -6.56
N ARG A 357 -11.62 1.84 -7.36
CA ARG A 357 -11.99 1.80 -8.79
C ARG A 357 -10.86 2.33 -9.67
N ARG A 358 -10.71 1.74 -10.87
CA ARG A 358 -9.82 2.25 -11.93
C ARG A 358 -10.27 3.64 -12.39
N GLN A 359 -9.36 4.61 -12.38
CA GLN A 359 -9.67 6.03 -12.57
C GLN A 359 -8.47 6.75 -13.22
N GLY A 360 -8.70 7.74 -14.08
CA GLY A 360 -7.62 8.46 -14.75
C GLY A 360 -6.89 7.58 -15.78
N PHE A 361 -5.65 7.91 -16.12
CA PHE A 361 -4.92 7.16 -17.15
C PHE A 361 -4.47 5.78 -16.66
N GLY A 362 -4.63 4.76 -17.52
CA GLY A 362 -4.17 3.40 -17.26
C GLY A 362 -4.18 2.50 -18.49
N THR A 363 -3.31 1.49 -18.46
CA THR A 363 -3.13 0.44 -19.45
C THR A 363 -3.71 -0.87 -18.91
N TYR A 364 -4.57 -1.52 -19.69
CA TYR A 364 -5.03 -2.88 -19.44
C TYR A 364 -4.38 -3.84 -20.44
N THR A 365 -3.62 -4.82 -19.94
CA THR A 365 -3.02 -5.90 -20.71
C THR A 365 -3.88 -7.15 -20.60
N PHE A 366 -4.27 -7.72 -21.73
CA PHE A 366 -4.97 -9.00 -21.82
C PHE A 366 -3.97 -10.15 -21.72
N ARG A 367 -4.44 -11.38 -21.41
CA ARG A 367 -3.58 -12.58 -21.34
C ARG A 367 -2.80 -12.86 -22.63
N ASN A 368 -3.30 -12.40 -23.78
CA ASN A 368 -2.65 -12.50 -25.10
C ASN A 368 -1.71 -11.32 -25.41
N GLU A 369 -1.22 -10.61 -24.38
CA GLU A 369 -0.32 -9.44 -24.43
C GLU A 369 -0.85 -8.19 -25.16
N GLN A 370 -2.05 -8.25 -25.75
CA GLN A 370 -2.72 -7.08 -26.31
C GLN A 370 -2.97 -6.04 -25.21
N THR A 371 -2.82 -4.75 -25.54
CA THR A 371 -2.96 -3.65 -24.59
C THR A 371 -4.04 -2.65 -25.02
N GLN A 372 -4.80 -2.17 -24.04
CA GLN A 372 -5.75 -1.06 -24.17
C GLN A 372 -5.36 0.04 -23.18
N THR A 373 -4.83 1.14 -23.70
CA THR A 373 -4.44 2.32 -22.91
C THR A 373 -5.45 3.43 -23.14
N GLY A 374 -5.85 4.11 -22.07
CA GLY A 374 -6.73 5.28 -22.17
C GLY A 374 -7.11 5.86 -20.82
N HIS A 375 -8.15 6.69 -20.83
CA HIS A 375 -8.69 7.32 -19.62
C HIS A 375 -9.83 6.49 -19.03
N TRP A 376 -9.70 6.09 -17.78
CA TRP A 376 -10.67 5.33 -17.01
C TRP A 376 -11.53 6.26 -16.15
N GLN A 377 -12.81 5.94 -16.04
CA GLN A 377 -13.76 6.68 -15.21
C GLN A 377 -14.69 5.70 -14.50
N ASN A 378 -14.68 5.71 -13.16
CA ASN A 378 -15.50 4.82 -12.31
C ASN A 378 -15.35 3.32 -12.62
N GLY A 379 -14.20 2.88 -13.15
CA GLY A 379 -13.94 1.49 -13.56
C GLY A 379 -14.13 1.18 -15.05
N VAL A 380 -14.69 2.11 -15.84
CA VAL A 380 -14.96 1.96 -17.30
C VAL A 380 -13.87 2.67 -18.12
N LEU A 381 -13.48 2.12 -19.26
CA LEU A 381 -12.52 2.73 -20.19
C LEU A 381 -13.23 3.64 -21.20
N ASN A 382 -12.88 4.93 -21.23
CA ASN A 382 -13.32 5.85 -22.28
C ASN A 382 -12.43 5.66 -23.52
N VAL A 383 -12.86 4.82 -24.46
CA VAL A 383 -12.16 4.58 -25.74
C VAL A 383 -12.39 5.75 -26.70
N SER A 384 -11.62 6.83 -26.54
CA SER A 384 -11.49 7.87 -27.56
C SER A 384 -10.71 7.33 -28.76
N SER A 385 -11.32 7.31 -29.95
CA SER A 385 -10.78 6.71 -31.17
C SER A 385 -9.62 7.52 -31.78
N GLY A 386 -8.41 7.29 -31.26
CA GLY A 386 -7.15 7.75 -31.84
C GLY A 386 -6.40 8.76 -30.97
N GLY A 387 -5.08 8.58 -30.83
CA GLY A 387 -4.20 9.47 -30.08
C GLY A 387 -3.09 8.73 -29.35
N SER A 388 -1.86 8.88 -29.82
CA SER A 388 -0.66 8.29 -29.21
C SER A 388 -0.43 8.75 -27.76
N SER A 389 0.01 7.80 -26.92
CA SER A 389 0.91 7.94 -25.75
C SER A 389 1.41 9.34 -25.38
N MET A 390 1.17 9.74 -24.12
CA MET A 390 2.11 10.53 -23.28
C MET A 390 1.66 10.51 -21.80
N ALA A 391 2.33 9.74 -20.93
CA ALA A 391 2.21 9.83 -19.46
C ALA A 391 3.34 9.06 -18.73
N TYR A 392 4.45 9.74 -18.41
CA TYR A 392 5.54 9.23 -17.56
C TYR A 392 5.83 10.26 -16.46
N ASP A 393 5.48 9.98 -15.19
CA ASP A 393 6.26 10.50 -14.03
C ASP A 393 5.98 9.88 -12.63
N HIS A 394 5.11 8.88 -12.47
CA HIS A 394 4.90 8.20 -11.16
C HIS A 394 5.21 6.68 -11.16
N ARG A 395 5.70 6.17 -12.29
CA ARG A 395 5.93 4.74 -12.53
C ARG A 395 7.04 4.11 -11.67
N SER A 396 7.96 4.91 -11.14
CA SER A 396 9.21 4.43 -10.53
C SER A 396 9.06 3.78 -9.15
N LYS A 397 8.24 4.36 -8.26
CA LYS A 397 8.15 3.88 -6.86
C LYS A 397 7.44 2.52 -6.74
N VAL A 398 6.26 2.37 -7.36
CA VAL A 398 5.45 1.14 -7.25
C VAL A 398 6.10 -0.04 -7.98
N LEU A 399 6.79 0.18 -9.10
CA LEU A 399 7.51 -0.91 -9.77
C LEU A 399 8.69 -1.47 -8.95
N HIS A 400 9.38 -0.65 -8.15
CA HIS A 400 10.42 -1.16 -7.26
C HIS A 400 9.85 -2.04 -6.14
N ALA A 401 8.69 -1.69 -5.57
CA ALA A 401 8.00 -2.55 -4.60
C ALA A 401 7.57 -3.89 -5.25
N VAL A 402 6.97 -3.84 -6.44
CA VAL A 402 6.58 -5.05 -7.19
C VAL A 402 7.78 -5.94 -7.53
N GLN A 403 8.93 -5.37 -7.91
CA GLN A 403 10.09 -6.14 -8.32
C GLN A 403 10.85 -6.76 -7.12
N ALA A 404 10.96 -6.04 -6.00
CA ALA A 404 11.69 -6.49 -4.80
C ALA A 404 11.03 -7.66 -4.04
N GLN A 405 9.82 -8.08 -4.45
CA GLN A 405 9.06 -9.17 -3.83
C GLN A 405 8.61 -10.22 -4.88
N LEU A 406 9.27 -10.27 -6.03
CA LEU A 406 9.06 -11.27 -7.09
C LEU A 406 10.27 -12.17 -7.36
N ASP A 407 11.39 -11.97 -6.66
CA ASP A 407 12.45 -12.99 -6.60
C ASP A 407 11.96 -14.15 -5.71
N PRO A 408 11.82 -15.39 -6.25
CA PRO A 408 11.39 -16.51 -5.44
C PRO A 408 12.49 -16.89 -4.44
N MET A 409 12.13 -16.94 -3.16
CA MET A 409 12.90 -17.68 -2.17
C MET A 409 13.10 -19.11 -2.69
N GLY A 410 14.36 -19.51 -2.85
CA GLY A 410 14.71 -20.87 -3.25
C GLY A 410 14.23 -21.90 -2.22
N GLU A 411 14.24 -23.16 -2.64
CA GLU A 411 13.92 -24.29 -1.77
C GLU A 411 14.80 -24.29 -0.51
N ASP A 412 14.20 -24.36 0.69
CA ASP A 412 14.66 -25.34 1.68
C ASP A 412 13.70 -25.59 2.87
N ILE A 413 13.69 -26.86 3.28
CA ILE A 413 13.37 -27.41 4.62
C ILE A 413 12.04 -26.98 5.28
N CYS A 414 11.03 -27.85 5.16
CA CYS A 414 10.02 -28.05 6.20
C CYS A 414 10.52 -29.09 7.24
N PRO A 415 10.57 -28.80 8.55
CA PRO A 415 10.66 -29.82 9.57
C PRO A 415 9.27 -30.39 9.89
N ASN A 416 9.12 -31.72 9.89
CA ASN A 416 7.89 -32.37 10.35
C ASN A 416 7.68 -32.15 11.86
N PRO A 417 6.44 -32.02 12.34
CA PRO A 417 6.12 -32.07 13.76
C PRO A 417 6.27 -33.52 14.30
N PRO A 418 6.51 -33.68 15.62
CA PRO A 418 6.46 -34.97 16.31
C PRO A 418 5.01 -35.45 16.57
#